data_AF-A0A535VQX6-F1
#
_entry.id   AF-A0A535VQX6-F1
#
_cell.length_a   1.000
_cell.length_b   1.000
_cell.length_c   1.000
_cell.angle_alpha   90.00
_cell.angle_beta   90.00
_cell.angle_gamma   90.00
#
_symmetry.space_group_name_H-M   'P 1'
#
loop_
_entity.id
_entity.type
_entity.pdbx_description
1 polymer ?
#
loop_
_entity_poly.entity_id
_entity_poly.type
_entity_poly.pdbx_seq_one_letter_code
_entity_poly.pdbx_strand_id
1 'polypeptide(L)'
;MKEVLLIGLKALAGGTLVVAFAVLSDALKPKTFAGLFSAAPSVAVASLGVTTIAFGTGKAAQAAGAMVAGAIGLVAFCAAAMVLERRVGALTSSAVAWLAWFVAAGAASWALLR
;
A
#
# COMPACT_ATOMS: atom_id res chain seq x y z
N MET A 1 -1.09 8.75 -25.61
CA MET A 1 -2.54 8.43 -25.49
C MET A 1 -2.80 7.11 -24.76
N LYS A 2 -2.18 5.99 -25.13
CA LYS A 2 -2.38 4.68 -24.46
C LYS A 2 -2.00 4.68 -22.96
N GLU A 3 -0.92 5.36 -22.57
CA GLU A 3 -0.53 5.45 -21.15
C GLU A 3 -1.52 6.23 -20.30
N VAL A 4 -2.01 7.38 -20.79
CA VAL A 4 -3.04 8.17 -20.10
C VAL A 4 -4.31 7.35 -19.91
N LEU A 5 -4.68 6.56 -20.93
CA LEU A 5 -5.81 5.64 -20.84
C LEU A 5 -5.58 4.56 -19.77
N LEU A 6 -4.39 3.97 -19.70
CA LEU A 6 -4.05 2.97 -18.68
C LEU A 6 -4.04 3.55 -17.26
N ILE A 7 -3.53 4.78 -17.08
CA ILE A 7 -3.57 5.49 -15.79
C ILE A 7 -5.01 5.78 -15.40
N GLY A 8 -5.83 6.27 -16.35
CA GLY A 8 -7.25 6.49 -16.13
C GLY A 8 -7.99 5.20 -15.73
N LEU A 9 -7.69 4.08 -16.39
CA LEU A 9 -8.29 2.78 -16.07
C LEU A 9 -7.91 2.31 -14.65
N LYS A 10 -6.64 2.47 -14.26
CA LYS A 10 -6.17 2.16 -12.90
C LYS A 10 -6.85 3.04 -11.86
N ALA A 11 -7.01 4.33 -12.14
CA ALA A 11 -7.67 5.27 -11.24
C ALA A 11 -9.17 4.95 -11.07
N LEU A 12 -9.87 4.61 -12.16
CA LEU A 12 -11.28 4.21 -12.13
C LEU A 12 -11.48 2.86 -11.42
N ALA A 13 -10.70 1.84 -11.77
CA ALA A 13 -10.77 0.53 -11.12
C ALA A 13 -10.38 0.62 -9.63
N GLY A 14 -9.32 1.39 -9.32
CA GLY A 14 -8.90 1.64 -7.94
C GLY A 14 -9.97 2.41 -7.16
N GLY A 15 -10.51 3.48 -7.72
CA GLY A 15 -11.54 4.32 -7.09
C GLY A 15 -12.86 3.59 -6.85
N THR A 16 -13.30 2.75 -7.77
CA THR A 16 -14.50 1.92 -7.59
C THR A 16 -14.30 0.89 -6.48
N LEU A 17 -13.13 0.24 -6.43
CA LEU A 17 -12.78 -0.67 -5.33
C LEU A 17 -12.65 0.08 -3.99
N VAL A 18 -12.06 1.28 -3.97
CA VAL A 18 -12.01 2.16 -2.78
C VAL A 18 -13.42 2.37 -2.22
N VAL A 19 -14.38 2.77 -3.05
CA VAL A 19 -15.77 2.98 -2.61
C VAL A 19 -16.39 1.66 -2.10
N ALA A 20 -16.21 0.55 -2.81
CA ALA A 20 -16.75 -0.75 -2.39
C ALA A 20 -16.19 -1.21 -1.03
N PHE A 21 -14.87 -1.08 -0.83
CA PHE A 21 -14.21 -1.41 0.44
C PHE A 21 -14.58 -0.44 1.56
N ALA A 22 -14.81 0.84 1.25
CA ALA A 22 -15.28 1.82 2.23
C ALA A 22 -16.68 1.46 2.74
N VAL A 23 -17.60 1.09 1.84
CA VAL A 23 -18.97 0.64 2.21
C VAL A 23 -18.91 -0.65 3.02
N LEU A 24 -18.14 -1.65 2.55
CA LEU A 24 -17.98 -2.93 3.25
C LEU A 24 -17.40 -2.74 4.66
N SER A 25 -16.43 -1.84 4.79
CA SER A 25 -15.75 -1.60 6.06
C SER A 25 -16.51 -0.63 6.97
N ASP A 26 -17.44 0.19 6.46
CA ASP A 26 -18.37 0.94 7.32
C ASP A 26 -19.38 0.01 8.01
N ALA A 27 -19.75 -1.09 7.34
CA ALA A 27 -20.56 -2.16 7.92
C ALA A 27 -19.79 -3.00 8.97
N LEU A 28 -18.45 -2.96 8.97
CA LEU A 28 -17.58 -3.74 9.87
C LEU A 28 -16.96 -2.83 10.94
N LYS A 29 -17.10 -3.19 12.23
CA LYS A 29 -16.35 -2.51 13.30
C LYS A 29 -14.98 -3.16 13.47
N PRO A 30 -13.91 -2.39 13.73
CA PRO A 30 -13.83 -0.92 13.89
C PRO A 30 -13.74 -0.12 12.57
N LYS A 31 -14.36 1.08 12.55
CA LYS A 31 -14.44 1.98 11.38
C LYS A 31 -13.08 2.43 10.82
N THR A 32 -12.01 2.36 11.62
CA THR A 32 -10.64 2.69 11.19
C THR A 32 -10.14 1.77 10.07
N PHE A 33 -10.68 0.56 9.99
CA PHE A 33 -10.37 -0.39 8.91
C PHE A 33 -10.90 0.05 7.55
N ALA A 34 -11.95 0.89 7.51
CA ALA A 34 -12.45 1.44 6.26
C ALA A 34 -11.41 2.28 5.53
N GLY A 35 -10.69 3.15 6.24
CA GLY A 35 -9.60 3.92 5.63
C GLY A 35 -8.43 3.02 5.18
N LEU A 36 -8.03 2.07 6.03
CA LEU A 36 -6.84 1.24 5.79
C LEU A 36 -7.03 0.24 4.64
N PHE A 37 -8.15 -0.48 4.59
CA PHE A 37 -8.42 -1.48 3.54
C PHE A 37 -8.91 -0.85 2.23
N SER A 38 -9.58 0.31 2.31
CA SER A 38 -10.05 1.01 1.11
C SER A 38 -8.89 1.62 0.32
N ALA A 39 -7.88 2.19 0.98
CA ALA A 39 -6.80 2.89 0.27
C ALA A 39 -5.70 1.97 -0.29
N ALA A 40 -5.13 1.08 0.54
CA ALA A 40 -3.92 0.35 0.14
C ALA A 40 -4.22 -0.94 -0.67
N PRO A 41 -5.02 -1.90 -0.15
CA PRO A 41 -5.36 -3.12 -0.89
C PRO A 41 -6.16 -2.90 -2.18
N SER A 42 -7.17 -2.04 -2.17
CA SER A 42 -8.03 -1.78 -3.35
C SER A 42 -7.23 -1.31 -4.55
N VAL A 43 -6.35 -0.33 -4.33
CA VAL A 43 -5.51 0.27 -5.37
C VAL A 43 -4.44 -0.72 -5.84
N ALA A 44 -3.90 -1.52 -4.92
CA ALA A 44 -2.95 -2.59 -5.27
C ALA A 44 -3.60 -3.64 -6.19
N VAL A 45 -4.78 -4.16 -5.83
CA VAL A 45 -5.51 -5.17 -6.61
C VAL A 45 -5.90 -4.62 -7.98
N ALA A 46 -6.44 -3.39 -8.03
CA ALA A 46 -6.79 -2.72 -9.29
C ALA A 46 -5.56 -2.54 -10.19
N SER A 47 -4.46 -2.03 -9.63
CA SER A 47 -3.23 -1.75 -10.37
C SER A 47 -2.57 -3.03 -10.88
N LEU A 48 -2.54 -4.09 -10.06
CA LEU A 48 -2.03 -5.41 -10.48
C LEU A 48 -2.91 -6.01 -11.58
N GLY A 49 -4.24 -5.95 -11.46
CA GLY A 49 -5.16 -6.39 -12.50
C GLY A 49 -4.89 -5.71 -13.85
N VAL A 50 -4.83 -4.37 -13.87
CA VAL A 50 -4.49 -3.65 -15.11
C VAL A 50 -3.07 -3.96 -15.60
N THR A 51 -2.12 -4.13 -14.69
CA THR A 51 -0.73 -4.44 -15.05
C THR A 51 -0.57 -5.84 -15.65
N THR A 52 -1.27 -6.84 -15.12
CA THR A 52 -1.29 -8.20 -15.69
C THR A 52 -1.83 -8.20 -17.12
N ILE A 53 -2.92 -7.47 -17.37
CA ILE A 53 -3.57 -7.38 -18.67
C ILE A 53 -2.70 -6.61 -19.67
N ALA A 54 -2.11 -5.47 -19.25
CA ALA A 54 -1.40 -4.57 -20.15
C ALA A 54 0.07 -4.97 -20.40
N PHE A 55 0.71 -5.59 -19.42
CA PHE A 55 2.17 -5.82 -19.41
C PHE A 55 2.58 -7.27 -19.16
N GLY A 56 1.63 -8.17 -18.96
CA GLY A 56 1.86 -9.60 -18.72
C GLY A 56 2.18 -9.95 -17.26
N THR A 57 2.24 -11.25 -16.98
CA THR A 57 2.38 -11.80 -15.63
C THR A 57 3.75 -11.54 -15.01
N GLY A 58 4.83 -11.48 -15.80
CA GLY A 58 6.18 -11.23 -15.30
C GLY A 58 6.32 -9.86 -14.63
N LYS A 59 5.86 -8.79 -15.29
CA LYS A 59 5.86 -7.43 -14.72
C LYS A 59 4.90 -7.29 -13.55
N ALA A 60 3.78 -8.02 -13.57
CA ALA A 60 2.87 -8.05 -12.44
C ALA A 60 3.46 -8.76 -11.21
N ALA A 61 4.21 -9.85 -11.40
CA ALA A 61 4.89 -10.55 -10.31
C ALA A 61 5.95 -9.67 -9.64
N GLN A 62 6.74 -8.93 -10.45
CA GLN A 62 7.71 -7.97 -9.93
C GLN A 62 7.01 -6.82 -9.16
N ALA A 63 5.92 -6.28 -9.69
CA ALA A 63 5.13 -5.26 -9.01
C ALA A 63 4.53 -5.77 -7.69
N ALA A 64 4.03 -7.01 -7.67
CA ALA A 64 3.51 -7.64 -6.46
C ALA A 64 4.62 -7.83 -5.40
N GLY A 65 5.82 -8.26 -5.79
CA GLY A 65 6.97 -8.37 -4.89
C GLY A 65 7.35 -7.02 -4.25
N ALA A 66 7.35 -5.94 -5.04
CA ALA A 66 7.58 -4.59 -4.54
C ALA A 66 6.48 -4.12 -3.56
N MET A 67 5.21 -4.46 -3.83
CA MET A 67 4.10 -4.16 -2.91
C MET A 67 4.24 -4.90 -1.57
N VAL A 68 4.67 -6.17 -1.59
CA VAL A 68 4.94 -6.95 -0.37
C VAL A 68 6.08 -6.33 0.45
N ALA A 69 7.17 -5.93 -0.22
CA ALA A 69 8.28 -5.22 0.45
C ALA A 69 7.81 -3.92 1.13
N GLY A 70 6.96 -3.14 0.45
CA GLY A 70 6.35 -1.93 1.02
C GLY A 70 5.44 -2.20 2.21
N ALA A 71 4.68 -3.32 2.18
CA ALA A 71 3.83 -3.76 3.28
C ALA A 71 4.66 -4.13 4.52
N ILE A 72 5.78 -4.83 4.36
CA ILE A 72 6.72 -5.12 5.45
C ILE A 72 7.26 -3.82 6.04
N GLY A 73 7.63 -2.87 5.19
CA GLY A 73 8.00 -1.52 5.61
C GLY A 73 6.91 -0.88 6.48
N LEU A 74 5.65 -0.94 6.05
CA LEU A 74 4.52 -0.32 6.75
C LEU A 74 4.31 -0.94 8.15
N VAL A 75 4.52 -2.25 8.30
CA VAL A 75 4.50 -2.89 9.62
C VAL A 75 5.60 -2.33 10.53
N ALA A 76 6.81 -2.15 10.01
CA ALA A 76 7.91 -1.54 10.76
C ALA A 76 7.62 -0.08 11.12
N PHE A 77 7.01 0.70 10.20
CA PHE A 77 6.54 2.06 10.46
C PHE A 77 5.56 2.09 11.64
N CYS A 78 4.51 1.27 11.60
CA CYS A 78 3.48 1.24 12.64
C CYS A 78 4.08 0.82 13.99
N ALA A 79 4.96 -0.18 14.00
CA ALA A 79 5.64 -0.62 15.22
C ALA A 79 6.51 0.50 15.82
N ALA A 80 7.32 1.17 14.99
CA ALA A 80 8.17 2.27 15.42
C ALA A 80 7.34 3.46 15.93
N ALA A 81 6.29 3.84 15.21
CA ALA A 81 5.38 4.92 15.60
C ALA A 81 4.73 4.63 16.96
N MET A 82 4.18 3.44 17.18
CA MET A 82 3.54 3.10 18.47
C MET A 82 4.50 3.16 19.67
N VAL A 83 5.77 2.80 19.49
CA VAL A 83 6.77 2.82 20.56
C VAL A 83 7.25 4.24 20.84
N LEU A 84 7.53 5.03 19.80
CA LEU A 84 8.06 6.39 19.93
C LEU A 84 6.99 7.42 20.32
N GLU A 85 5.75 7.24 19.91
CA GLU A 85 4.67 8.20 20.17
C GLU A 85 4.45 8.39 21.68
N ARG A 86 4.62 7.32 22.48
CA ARG A 86 4.56 7.38 23.95
C ARG A 86 5.70 8.19 24.60
N ARG A 87 6.75 8.55 23.85
CA ARG A 87 8.00 9.12 24.38
C ARG A 87 8.28 10.55 23.92
N VAL A 88 7.99 10.88 22.65
CA VAL A 88 8.54 12.10 22.02
C VAL A 88 7.51 12.95 21.25
N GLY A 89 6.24 12.54 21.22
CA GLY A 89 5.16 13.25 20.52
C GLY A 89 4.92 12.76 19.08
N ALA A 90 3.75 13.07 18.52
CA ALA A 90 3.26 12.51 17.25
C ALA A 90 4.09 12.92 16.01
N LEU A 91 4.64 14.15 16.00
CA LEU A 91 5.37 14.66 14.83
C LEU A 91 6.74 14.00 14.67
N THR A 92 7.50 13.91 15.77
CA THR A 92 8.85 13.34 15.81
C THR A 92 8.81 11.83 15.66
N SER A 93 7.84 11.16 16.28
CA SER A 93 7.60 9.72 16.10
C SER A 93 7.28 9.36 14.65
N SER A 94 6.44 10.15 13.97
CA SER A 94 6.13 9.96 12.55
C SER A 94 7.35 10.13 11.65
N ALA A 95 8.18 11.16 11.92
CA ALA A 95 9.41 11.41 11.15
C ALA A 95 10.44 10.27 11.30
N VAL A 96 10.61 9.74 12.51
CA VAL A 96 11.54 8.62 12.76
C VAL A 96 10.97 7.31 12.22
N ALA A 97 9.66 7.09 12.33
CA ALA A 97 9.01 5.90 11.78
C ALA A 97 9.17 5.83 10.25
N TRP A 98 9.22 6.96 9.55
CA TRP A 98 9.53 7.02 8.11
C TRP A 98 10.91 6.43 7.78
N LEU A 99 11.91 6.62 8.64
CA LEU A 99 13.23 6.00 8.47
C LEU A 99 13.15 4.47 8.66
N ALA A 100 12.41 4.00 9.67
CA ALA A 100 12.19 2.58 9.88
C ALA A 100 11.49 1.93 8.68
N TRP A 101 10.52 2.64 8.08
CA TRP A 101 9.85 2.21 6.86
C TRP A 101 10.84 2.04 5.70
N PHE A 102 11.66 3.06 5.41
CA PHE A 102 12.63 3.01 4.31
C PHE A 102 13.65 1.90 4.48
N VAL A 103 14.17 1.70 5.70
CA VAL A 103 15.15 0.64 5.98
C VAL A 103 14.51 -0.74 5.78
N ALA A 104 13.33 -0.97 6.34
CA ALA A 104 12.63 -2.25 6.23
C ALA A 104 12.18 -2.54 4.80
N ALA A 105 11.61 -1.56 4.09
CA ALA A 105 11.21 -1.69 2.70
C ALA A 105 12.41 -1.88 1.76
N GLY A 106 13.52 -1.20 2.01
CA GLY A 106 14.77 -1.38 1.27
C GLY A 106 15.36 -2.78 1.48
N ALA A 107 15.42 -3.25 2.72
CA ALA A 107 15.90 -4.59 3.04
C ALA A 107 15.00 -5.68 2.43
N ALA A 108 13.68 -5.54 2.55
CA ALA A 108 12.72 -6.49 2.00
C ALA A 108 12.72 -6.50 0.46
N SER A 109 12.81 -5.33 -0.18
CA SER A 109 12.88 -5.25 -1.64
C SER A 109 14.17 -5.86 -2.17
N TRP A 110 15.31 -5.60 -1.49
CA TRP A 110 16.56 -6.25 -1.83
C TRP A 110 16.47 -7.77 -1.64
N ALA A 111 15.80 -8.28 -0.61
CA ALA A 111 15.63 -9.72 -0.39
C ALA A 111 14.66 -10.40 -1.38
N LEU A 112 13.60 -9.72 -1.81
CA LEU A 112 12.52 -10.29 -2.63
C LEU A 112 12.69 -10.09 -4.15
N LEU A 113 13.47 -9.10 -4.58
CA LEU A 113 13.61 -8.70 -6.00
C LEU A 113 15.03 -8.91 -6.54
N ARG A 114 15.86 -9.68 -5.82
CA ARG A 114 17.11 -10.26 -6.32
C ARG A 114 16.81 -11.39 -7.30
#